data_AF-A0A0D7AJS7-F1
#
_entry.id   AF-A0A0D7AJS7-F1
#
_cell.length_a   1.000
_cell.length_b   1.000
_cell.length_c   1.000
_cell.angle_alpha   90.00
_cell.angle_beta   90.00
_cell.angle_gamma   90.00
#
_symmetry.space_group_name_H-M   'P 1'
#
loop_
_entity.id
_entity.type
_entity.pdbx_description
1 polymer ?
#
loop_
_entity_poly.entity_id
_entity_poly.type
_entity_poly.pdbx_seq_one_letter_code
_entity_poly.pdbx_strand_id
1 'polypeptide(L)'
;SVVFTEFLHVILGIYLWEWVSTLDFDIAFLQGKKMFKWPLIFYFWGRYAMLGGLIGFIIAIDSTRTYIHCQQLYTVLQVLGNSALGVASINLAIRTMVIWSYNRSVVVGLVALSCGHFAIIIRSMFNVSAEWIQGSGCATTRIESVIFAAMYIYTMCFDFIVMSLTAYKLIFAEGASFRRSSAIMKLLFRDGLVYFVIAFGGNFVAVIFSVLNLNTVMALIADIPATTFATIAACRVVRRLNNYVGGVGL
;
A
#
# COMPACT_ATOMS: atom_id res chain seq x y z
N SER A 1 12.48 11.12 17.98
CA SER A 1 13.93 10.85 17.91
C SER A 1 14.46 11.49 16.64
N VAL A 2 15.55 12.26 16.72
CA VAL A 2 16.08 13.05 15.58
C VAL A 2 16.34 12.17 14.34
N VAL A 3 16.94 10.99 14.54
CA VAL A 3 17.23 10.03 13.45
C VAL A 3 15.98 9.61 12.67
N PHE A 4 14.85 9.44 13.35
CA PHE A 4 13.60 9.06 12.68
C PHE A 4 13.03 10.22 11.84
N THR A 5 13.11 11.44 12.37
CA THR A 5 12.70 12.64 11.63
C THR A 5 13.52 12.81 10.37
N GLU A 6 14.85 12.73 10.46
CA GLU A 6 15.73 12.83 9.28
C GLU A 6 15.43 11.73 8.25
N PHE A 7 15.22 10.50 8.71
CA PHE A 7 14.90 9.37 7.84
C PHE A 7 13.57 9.57 7.08
N LEU A 8 12.53 10.08 7.75
CA LEU A 8 11.25 10.41 7.11
C LEU A 8 11.39 11.50 6.05
N HIS A 9 12.22 12.52 6.29
CA HIS A 9 12.47 13.58 5.30
C HIS A 9 13.17 13.03 4.06
N VAL A 10 14.12 12.11 4.23
CA VAL A 10 14.79 11.42 3.11
C VAL A 10 13.77 10.60 2.31
N ILE A 11 12.90 9.84 2.98
CA ILE A 11 11.86 9.04 2.31
C ILE A 11 10.88 9.94 1.56
N LEU A 12 10.44 11.06 2.17
CA LEU A 12 9.61 12.03 1.48
C LEU A 12 10.32 12.55 0.23
N GLY A 13 11.59 12.94 0.34
CA GLY A 13 12.37 13.43 -0.79
C GLY A 13 12.44 12.43 -1.95
N ILE A 14 12.72 11.16 -1.65
CA ILE A 14 12.73 10.08 -2.63
C ILE A 14 11.33 9.87 -3.25
N TYR A 15 10.28 9.89 -2.41
CA TYR A 15 8.91 9.71 -2.88
C TYR A 15 8.43 10.89 -3.74
N LEU A 16 8.75 12.13 -3.36
CA LEU A 16 8.48 13.33 -4.14
C LEU A 16 9.23 13.31 -5.46
N TRP A 17 10.50 12.93 -5.46
CA TRP A 17 11.28 12.77 -6.69
C TRP A 17 10.62 11.78 -7.65
N GLU A 18 10.23 10.60 -7.16
CA GLU A 18 9.50 9.61 -7.96
C GLU A 18 8.13 10.16 -8.39
N TRP A 19 7.42 10.89 -7.53
CA TRP A 19 6.10 11.42 -7.83
C TRP A 19 6.14 12.50 -8.92
N VAL A 20 7.09 13.44 -8.85
CA VAL A 20 7.28 14.49 -9.86
C VAL A 20 7.78 13.89 -11.18
N SER A 21 8.76 12.99 -11.14
CA SER A 21 9.32 12.36 -12.35
C SER A 21 8.31 11.52 -13.13
N THR A 22 7.14 11.25 -12.55
CA THR A 22 6.16 10.30 -13.10
C THR A 22 4.80 10.94 -13.31
N LEU A 23 4.74 12.26 -13.12
CA LEU A 23 3.55 13.10 -13.24
C LEU A 23 3.09 13.25 -14.70
N ASP A 24 4.01 13.15 -15.67
CA ASP A 24 3.70 13.10 -17.11
C ASP A 24 2.71 12.00 -17.46
N PHE A 25 2.80 10.85 -16.77
CA PHE A 25 1.88 9.74 -16.98
C PHE A 25 0.47 10.08 -16.52
N ASP A 26 0.32 10.77 -15.39
CA ASP A 26 -0.98 11.14 -14.83
C ASP A 26 -1.62 12.28 -15.62
N ILE A 27 -0.83 13.26 -16.03
CA ILE A 27 -1.26 14.33 -16.94
C ILE A 27 -1.76 13.74 -18.25
N ALA A 28 -1.10 12.70 -18.79
CA ALA A 28 -1.57 12.03 -20.01
C ALA A 28 -2.97 11.39 -19.86
N PHE A 29 -3.35 10.95 -18.66
CA PHE A 29 -4.72 10.49 -18.38
C PHE A 29 -5.70 11.66 -18.25
N LEU A 30 -5.29 12.74 -17.58
CA LEU A 30 -6.14 13.93 -17.42
C LEU A 30 -6.40 14.63 -18.78
N GLN A 31 -5.41 14.60 -19.67
CA GLN A 31 -5.52 15.09 -21.06
C GLN A 31 -6.28 14.13 -22.00
N GLY A 32 -6.81 13.01 -21.48
CA GLY A 32 -7.58 12.05 -22.28
C GLY A 32 -6.77 11.25 -23.31
N LYS A 33 -5.43 11.29 -23.26
CA LYS A 33 -4.55 10.58 -24.21
C LYS A 33 -4.53 9.06 -23.98
N LYS A 34 -5.05 8.58 -22.84
CA LYS A 34 -5.11 7.15 -22.48
C LYS A 34 -6.47 6.78 -21.90
N MET A 35 -6.98 5.59 -22.27
CA MET A 35 -8.27 5.09 -21.79
C MET A 35 -8.24 4.78 -20.29
N PHE A 36 -9.20 5.32 -19.55
CA PHE A 36 -9.37 5.05 -18.13
C PHE A 36 -9.86 3.61 -17.91
N LYS A 37 -9.13 2.83 -17.09
CA LYS A 37 -9.52 1.48 -16.67
C LYS A 37 -9.84 1.49 -15.19
N TRP A 38 -10.90 0.79 -14.76
CA TRP A 38 -11.35 0.78 -13.36
C TRP A 38 -10.24 0.50 -12.32
N PRO A 39 -9.27 -0.41 -12.55
CA PRO A 39 -8.16 -0.64 -11.62
C PRO A 39 -7.22 0.57 -11.41
N LEU A 40 -7.24 1.57 -12.31
CA LEU A 40 -6.44 2.78 -12.15
C LEU A 40 -6.93 3.66 -11.00
N ILE A 41 -8.20 3.56 -10.59
CA ILE A 41 -8.73 4.32 -9.44
C ILE A 41 -7.92 3.98 -8.18
N PHE A 42 -7.70 2.69 -7.94
CA PHE A 42 -6.88 2.20 -6.83
C PHE A 42 -5.43 2.66 -6.94
N TYR A 43 -4.86 2.66 -8.14
CA TYR A 43 -3.52 3.19 -8.38
C TYR A 43 -3.40 4.66 -7.99
N PHE A 44 -4.33 5.51 -8.47
CA PHE A 44 -4.32 6.94 -8.14
C PHE A 44 -4.55 7.15 -6.66
N TRP A 45 -5.53 6.46 -6.06
CA TRP A 45 -5.80 6.57 -4.63
C TRP A 45 -4.57 6.24 -3.79
N GLY A 46 -3.93 5.10 -4.01
CA GLY A 46 -2.72 4.71 -3.26
C GLY A 46 -1.58 5.72 -3.41
N ARG A 47 -1.39 6.27 -4.62
CA ARG A 47 -0.36 7.28 -4.89
C ARG A 47 -0.63 8.61 -4.18
N TYR A 48 -1.85 9.13 -4.24
CA TYR A 48 -2.18 10.39 -3.58
C TYR A 48 -2.33 10.24 -2.06
N ALA A 49 -2.84 9.10 -1.59
CA ALA A 49 -2.97 8.81 -0.17
C ALA A 49 -1.59 8.70 0.49
N MET A 50 -0.63 8.02 -0.14
CA MET A 50 0.74 7.94 0.37
C MET A 50 1.41 9.32 0.42
N LEU A 51 1.25 10.15 -0.62
CA LEU A 51 1.78 11.51 -0.62
C LEU A 51 1.21 12.35 0.53
N GLY A 52 -0.13 12.34 0.68
CA GLY A 52 -0.80 13.05 1.76
C GLY A 52 -0.41 12.53 3.14
N GLY A 53 -0.21 11.22 3.28
CA GLY A 53 0.28 10.58 4.51
C GLY A 53 1.66 11.07 4.89
N LEU A 54 2.63 11.05 3.97
CA LEU A 54 4.00 11.50 4.22
C LEU A 54 4.05 13.01 4.58
N ILE A 55 3.28 13.85 3.88
CA ILE A 55 3.17 15.27 4.21
C ILE A 55 2.56 15.46 5.61
N GLY A 56 1.48 14.73 5.92
CA GLY A 56 0.85 14.79 7.24
C GLY A 56 1.81 14.35 8.36
N PHE A 57 2.68 13.37 8.11
CA PHE A 57 3.66 12.90 9.10
C PHE A 57 4.69 13.97 9.40
N ILE A 58 5.14 14.71 8.40
CA ILE A 58 6.07 15.83 8.60
C ILE A 58 5.40 16.96 9.37
N ILE A 59 4.15 17.31 9.02
CA ILE A 59 3.38 18.28 9.79
C ILE A 59 3.27 17.82 11.25
N ALA A 60 2.96 16.55 11.51
CA ALA A 60 2.86 16.02 12.87
C ALA A 60 4.15 16.16 13.68
N ILE A 61 5.32 16.06 13.04
CA ILE A 61 6.63 16.16 13.70
C ILE A 61 7.05 17.64 13.88
N ASP A 62 6.76 18.50 12.91
CA ASP A 62 7.13 19.92 12.94
C ASP A 62 6.22 20.75 13.87
N SER A 63 5.01 20.26 14.14
CA SER A 63 3.99 20.93 14.96
C SER A 63 4.26 20.83 16.46
N THR A 64 5.42 21.32 16.91
CA THR A 64 5.78 21.43 18.33
C THR A 64 5.39 22.77 18.95
N ARG A 65 5.14 23.80 18.15
CA ARG A 65 4.94 25.19 18.63
C ARG A 65 3.56 25.80 18.38
N THR A 66 2.77 25.22 17.49
CA THR A 66 1.42 25.70 17.13
C THR A 66 0.36 24.71 17.58
N TYR A 67 -0.71 25.20 18.21
CA TYR A 67 -1.84 24.35 18.60
C TYR A 67 -2.50 23.75 17.35
N ILE A 68 -2.58 22.42 17.30
CA ILE A 68 -3.25 21.67 16.24
C ILE A 68 -4.16 20.63 16.88
N HIS A 69 -5.30 20.36 16.23
CA HIS A 69 -6.18 19.25 16.61
C HIS A 69 -5.49 17.90 16.32
N CYS A 70 -4.68 17.42 17.26
CA CYS A 70 -3.92 16.15 17.17
C CYS A 70 -4.79 14.97 16.76
N GLN A 71 -5.99 14.86 17.33
CA GLN A 71 -6.94 13.80 17.00
C GLN A 71 -7.24 13.75 15.51
N GLN A 72 -7.50 14.90 14.90
CA GLN A 72 -7.86 14.96 13.47
C GLN A 72 -6.65 14.62 12.60
N LEU A 73 -5.47 15.17 12.94
CA LEU A 73 -4.23 14.90 12.20
C LEU A 73 -3.88 13.41 12.20
N TYR A 74 -3.85 12.78 13.39
CA TYR A 74 -3.58 11.35 13.51
C TYR A 74 -4.66 10.49 12.86
N THR A 75 -5.93 10.89 12.94
CA THR A 75 -7.02 10.18 12.24
C THR A 75 -6.79 10.22 10.73
N VAL A 76 -6.47 11.39 10.16
CA VAL A 76 -6.18 11.54 8.73
C VAL A 76 -4.97 10.69 8.33
N LEU A 77 -3.91 10.68 9.14
CA LEU A 77 -2.73 9.85 8.90
C LEU A 77 -3.07 8.36 8.87
N GLN A 78 -3.87 7.90 9.83
CA GLN A 78 -4.33 6.51 9.88
C GLN A 78 -5.22 6.17 8.69
N VAL A 79 -6.12 7.06 8.29
CA VAL A 79 -6.96 6.85 7.10
C VAL A 79 -6.10 6.76 5.83
N LEU A 80 -5.16 7.68 5.62
CA LEU A 80 -4.32 7.69 4.43
C LEU A 80 -3.36 6.48 4.38
N GLY A 81 -2.69 6.17 5.49
CA GLY A 81 -1.77 5.03 5.58
C GLY A 81 -2.47 3.68 5.44
N ASN A 82 -3.50 3.44 6.27
CA ASN A 82 -4.21 2.15 6.26
C ASN A 82 -5.01 1.93 4.97
N SER A 83 -5.53 3.00 4.35
CA SER A 83 -6.17 2.87 3.04
C SER A 83 -5.16 2.57 1.93
N ALA A 84 -3.97 3.18 1.96
CA ALA A 84 -2.90 2.87 1.00
C ALA A 84 -2.49 1.39 1.09
N LEU A 85 -2.36 0.85 2.32
CA LEU A 85 -2.10 -0.58 2.54
C LEU A 85 -3.20 -1.46 1.92
N GLY A 86 -4.47 -1.20 2.23
CA GLY A 86 -5.60 -1.98 1.70
C GLY A 86 -5.71 -1.93 0.17
N VAL A 87 -5.46 -0.75 -0.40
CA VAL A 87 -5.49 -0.53 -1.85
C VAL A 87 -4.35 -1.27 -2.56
N ALA A 88 -3.17 -1.38 -1.94
CA ALA A 88 -2.07 -2.17 -2.45
C ALA A 88 -2.44 -3.68 -2.53
N SER A 89 -3.06 -4.21 -1.47
CA SER A 89 -3.57 -5.57 -1.42
C SER A 89 -4.66 -5.83 -2.48
N ILE A 90 -5.62 -4.91 -2.68
CA ILE A 90 -6.61 -5.01 -3.77
C ILE A 90 -5.91 -5.10 -5.13
N ASN A 91 -4.92 -4.25 -5.38
CA ASN A 91 -4.23 -4.22 -6.67
C ASN A 91 -3.55 -5.57 -6.97
N LEU A 92 -3.01 -6.25 -5.96
CA LEU A 92 -2.52 -7.61 -6.10
C LEU A 92 -3.66 -8.59 -6.38
N ALA A 93 -4.77 -8.52 -5.64
CA ALA A 93 -5.92 -9.40 -5.83
C ALA A 93 -6.56 -9.28 -7.22
N ILE A 94 -6.72 -8.07 -7.75
CA ILE A 94 -7.24 -7.83 -9.10
C ILE A 94 -6.34 -8.51 -10.15
N ARG A 95 -5.01 -8.42 -9.99
CA ARG A 95 -4.06 -9.08 -10.91
C ARG A 95 -4.27 -10.60 -10.89
N THR A 96 -4.46 -11.19 -9.72
CA THR A 96 -4.76 -12.61 -9.58
C THR A 96 -6.07 -12.99 -10.25
N MET A 97 -7.13 -12.19 -10.11
CA MET A 97 -8.40 -12.43 -10.79
C MET A 97 -8.26 -12.49 -12.32
N VAL A 98 -7.45 -11.57 -12.88
CA VAL A 98 -7.15 -11.54 -14.32
C VAL A 98 -6.37 -12.79 -14.75
N ILE A 99 -5.37 -13.21 -13.97
CA ILE A 99 -4.56 -14.41 -14.24
C ILE A 99 -5.40 -15.70 -14.23
N TRP A 100 -6.45 -15.71 -13.42
CA TRP A 100 -7.41 -16.80 -13.35
C TRP A 100 -8.56 -16.66 -14.36
N SER A 101 -8.45 -15.75 -15.33
CA SER A 101 -9.46 -15.46 -16.36
C SER A 101 -10.86 -15.27 -15.76
N TYR A 102 -10.95 -14.63 -14.59
CA TYR A 102 -12.21 -14.40 -13.86
C TYR A 102 -13.00 -15.66 -13.50
N ASN A 103 -12.31 -16.77 -13.18
CA ASN A 103 -12.99 -17.97 -12.66
C ASN A 103 -13.83 -17.62 -11.42
N ARG A 104 -15.14 -17.87 -11.48
CA ARG A 104 -16.13 -17.44 -10.48
C ARG A 104 -15.75 -17.87 -9.06
N SER A 105 -15.27 -19.09 -8.85
CA SER A 105 -14.93 -19.58 -7.51
C SER A 105 -13.78 -18.79 -6.87
N VAL A 106 -12.75 -18.49 -7.66
CA VAL A 106 -11.58 -17.72 -7.19
C VAL A 106 -11.96 -16.26 -6.98
N VAL A 107 -12.72 -15.67 -7.90
CA VAL A 107 -13.18 -14.28 -7.78
C VAL A 107 -14.06 -14.11 -6.54
N VAL A 108 -15.04 -14.98 -6.32
CA VAL A 108 -15.91 -14.91 -5.13
C VAL A 108 -15.10 -15.03 -3.85
N GLY A 109 -14.15 -15.98 -3.78
CA GLY A 109 -13.27 -16.13 -2.62
C GLY A 109 -12.40 -14.88 -2.36
N LEU A 110 -11.78 -14.32 -3.41
CA LEU A 110 -10.96 -13.12 -3.29
C LEU A 110 -11.77 -11.88 -2.91
N VAL A 111 -12.98 -11.73 -3.44
CA VAL A 111 -13.88 -10.63 -3.07
C VAL A 111 -14.31 -10.76 -1.61
N ALA A 112 -14.68 -11.96 -1.15
CA ALA A 112 -15.06 -12.19 0.24
C ALA A 112 -13.90 -11.89 1.21
N LEU A 113 -12.69 -12.34 0.88
CA LEU A 113 -11.48 -12.02 1.64
C LEU A 113 -11.17 -10.51 1.64
N SER A 114 -11.35 -9.84 0.50
CA SER A 114 -11.15 -8.39 0.41
C SER A 114 -12.15 -7.65 1.30
N CYS A 115 -13.43 -8.04 1.33
CA CYS A 115 -14.42 -7.43 2.22
C CYS A 115 -14.01 -7.56 3.71
N GLY A 116 -13.51 -8.73 4.12
CA GLY A 116 -12.99 -8.94 5.46
C GLY A 116 -11.78 -8.05 5.78
N HIS A 117 -10.87 -7.90 4.82
CA HIS A 117 -9.71 -7.02 4.95
C HIS A 117 -10.11 -5.56 5.19
N PHE A 118 -11.03 -5.03 4.38
CA PHE A 118 -11.51 -3.65 4.52
C PHE A 118 -12.24 -3.41 5.83
N ALA A 119 -13.00 -4.38 6.32
CA ALA A 119 -13.68 -4.26 7.62
C ALA A 119 -12.68 -4.05 8.77
N ILE A 120 -11.58 -4.81 8.78
CA ILE A 120 -10.52 -4.69 9.80
C ILE A 120 -9.77 -3.36 9.64
N ILE A 121 -9.45 -2.97 8.41
CA ILE A 121 -8.78 -1.70 8.10
C ILE A 121 -9.61 -0.51 8.60
N ILE A 122 -10.92 -0.48 8.33
CA ILE A 122 -11.80 0.60 8.76
C ILE A 122 -11.82 0.69 10.29
N ARG A 123 -11.87 -0.46 10.98
CA ARG A 123 -11.81 -0.48 12.44
C ARG A 123 -10.48 0.08 12.97
N SER A 124 -9.37 -0.23 12.29
CA SER A 124 -8.03 0.26 12.64
C SER A 124 -7.90 1.79 12.49
N MET A 125 -8.54 2.38 11.46
CA MET A 125 -8.48 3.83 11.18
C MET A 125 -8.95 4.72 12.34
N PHE A 126 -9.92 4.26 13.12
CA PHE A 126 -10.52 5.02 14.24
C PHE A 126 -9.99 4.60 15.62
N ASN A 127 -8.98 3.73 15.65
CA ASN A 127 -8.45 3.14 16.89
C ASN A 127 -7.33 3.96 17.55
N VAL A 128 -7.16 5.22 17.15
CA VAL A 128 -6.11 6.10 17.67
C VAL A 128 -6.74 7.31 18.32
N SER A 129 -6.40 7.52 19.60
CA SER A 129 -6.72 8.75 20.34
C SER A 129 -5.44 9.52 20.62
N ALA A 130 -5.40 10.81 20.29
CA ALA A 130 -4.24 11.68 20.48
C ALA A 130 -4.66 13.03 21.07
N GLU A 131 -3.91 13.49 22.07
CA GLU A 131 -4.13 14.76 22.75
C GLU A 131 -2.87 15.63 22.66
N TRP A 132 -3.07 16.95 22.74
CA TRP A 132 -1.98 17.92 22.76
C TRP A 132 -1.42 18.06 24.18
N ILE A 133 -0.15 17.72 24.37
CA ILE A 133 0.55 17.87 25.65
C ILE A 133 1.43 19.12 25.59
N GLN A 134 1.28 20.02 26.57
CA GLN A 134 2.09 21.23 26.67
C GLN A 134 3.58 20.87 26.84
N GLY A 135 4.44 21.39 25.94
CA GLY A 135 5.89 21.21 25.98
C GLY A 135 6.44 20.04 25.16
N SER A 136 5.62 19.04 24.80
CA SER A 136 6.02 17.90 23.97
C SER A 136 5.25 17.77 22.66
N GLY A 137 4.16 18.52 22.47
CA GLY A 137 3.37 18.54 21.22
C GLY A 137 2.25 17.48 21.22
N CYS A 138 1.86 17.01 20.03
CA CYS A 138 0.86 15.95 19.90
C CYS A 138 1.41 14.60 20.35
N ALA A 139 0.73 13.95 21.30
CA ALA A 139 1.07 12.61 21.74
C ALA A 139 -0.15 11.69 21.72
N THR A 140 0.07 10.42 21.43
CA THR A 140 -0.98 9.41 21.40
C THR A 140 -1.32 8.95 22.80
N THR A 141 -2.59 9.06 23.21
CA THR A 141 -3.07 8.73 24.57
C THR A 141 -3.62 7.31 24.67
N ARG A 142 -4.30 6.81 23.63
CA ARG A 142 -4.82 5.43 23.58
C ARG A 142 -4.61 4.82 22.19
N ILE A 143 -4.09 3.59 22.19
CA ILE A 143 -3.93 2.75 21.01
C ILE A 143 -4.17 1.30 21.42
N GLU A 144 -5.11 0.61 20.78
CA GLU A 144 -5.26 -0.83 20.97
C GLU A 144 -4.35 -1.57 19.98
N SER A 145 -3.16 -1.96 20.44
CA SER A 145 -2.15 -2.68 19.63
C SER A 145 -2.65 -3.99 19.04
N VAL A 146 -3.65 -4.63 19.68
CA VAL A 146 -4.28 -5.88 19.21
C VAL A 146 -4.97 -5.69 17.85
N ILE A 147 -5.65 -4.56 17.63
CA ILE A 147 -6.34 -4.30 16.35
C ILE A 147 -5.32 -4.10 15.23
N PHE A 148 -4.22 -3.39 15.50
CA PHE A 148 -3.14 -3.23 14.53
C PHE A 148 -2.46 -4.57 14.22
N ALA A 149 -2.16 -5.38 15.23
CA ALA A 149 -1.61 -6.72 15.03
C ALA A 149 -2.54 -7.60 14.18
N ALA A 150 -3.85 -7.59 14.48
CA ALA A 150 -4.85 -8.31 13.69
C ALA A 150 -4.90 -7.80 12.24
N MET A 151 -4.83 -6.49 12.02
CA MET A 151 -4.79 -5.89 10.69
C MET A 151 -3.55 -6.33 9.90
N TYR A 152 -2.35 -6.25 10.48
CA TYR A 152 -1.12 -6.64 9.80
C TYR A 152 -1.08 -8.16 9.52
N ILE A 153 -1.47 -8.99 10.50
CA ILE A 153 -1.56 -10.45 10.31
C ILE A 153 -2.55 -10.79 9.19
N TYR A 154 -3.73 -10.18 9.19
CA TYR A 154 -4.72 -10.40 8.15
C TYR A 154 -4.18 -9.99 6.77
N THR A 155 -3.53 -8.83 6.69
CA THR A 155 -2.92 -8.32 5.45
C THR A 155 -1.86 -9.28 4.92
N MET A 156 -0.99 -9.79 5.79
CA MET A 156 0.03 -10.77 5.41
C MET A 156 -0.59 -12.07 4.88
N CYS A 157 -1.59 -12.61 5.58
CA CYS A 157 -2.28 -13.82 5.16
C CYS A 157 -3.00 -13.62 3.82
N PHE A 158 -3.68 -12.48 3.66
CA PHE A 158 -4.35 -12.11 2.41
C PHE A 158 -3.36 -12.04 1.24
N ASP A 159 -2.30 -11.24 1.37
CA ASP A 159 -1.28 -11.07 0.33
C ASP A 159 -0.58 -12.41 0.01
N PHE A 160 -0.34 -13.25 1.02
CA PHE A 160 0.25 -14.58 0.85
C PHE A 160 -0.66 -15.53 0.08
N ILE A 161 -1.96 -15.57 0.40
CA ILE A 161 -2.95 -16.39 -0.33
C ILE A 161 -3.02 -15.93 -1.79
N VAL A 162 -3.14 -14.62 -2.02
CA VAL A 162 -3.23 -14.02 -3.35
C VAL A 162 -1.98 -14.32 -4.19
N MET A 163 -0.80 -14.18 -3.59
CA MET A 163 0.47 -14.48 -4.24
C MET A 163 0.61 -15.98 -4.53
N SER A 164 0.23 -16.84 -3.59
CA SER A 164 0.27 -18.30 -3.75
C SER A 164 -0.65 -18.77 -4.88
N LEU A 165 -1.87 -18.23 -4.97
CA LEU A 165 -2.80 -18.50 -6.08
C LEU A 165 -2.24 -18.04 -7.43
N THR A 166 -1.50 -16.93 -7.43
CA THR A 166 -0.83 -16.42 -8.64
C THR A 166 0.30 -17.35 -9.07
N ALA A 167 1.16 -17.75 -8.12
CA ALA A 167 2.28 -18.65 -8.35
C ALA A 167 1.80 -20.02 -8.83
N TYR A 168 0.78 -20.58 -8.18
CA TYR A 168 0.19 -21.86 -8.54
C TYR A 168 -0.30 -21.86 -9.99
N LYS A 169 -1.09 -20.84 -10.38
CA LYS A 169 -1.58 -20.75 -11.75
C LYS A 169 -0.45 -20.60 -12.77
N LEU A 170 0.63 -19.90 -12.42
CA LEU A 170 1.77 -19.69 -13.31
C LEU A 170 2.61 -20.97 -13.51
N ILE A 171 2.79 -21.77 -12.47
CA ILE A 171 3.57 -23.02 -12.52
C ILE A 171 2.80 -24.13 -13.24
N PHE A 172 1.49 -24.25 -12.97
CA PHE A 172 0.68 -25.36 -13.48
C PHE A 172 -0.05 -25.07 -14.81
N ALA A 173 -0.08 -23.82 -15.30
CA ALA A 173 -0.64 -23.49 -16.61
C ALA A 173 0.41 -23.63 -17.73
N GLU A 174 0.80 -24.86 -18.05
CA GLU A 174 1.56 -25.18 -19.26
C GLU A 174 0.61 -25.54 -20.42
N GLY A 175 0.38 -24.58 -21.33
CA GLY A 175 -0.41 -24.81 -22.55
C GLY A 175 0.03 -23.90 -23.71
N ALA A 176 0.08 -24.42 -24.93
CA ALA A 176 0.75 -23.82 -26.11
C ALA A 176 0.25 -22.42 -26.55
N SER A 177 -0.96 -21.99 -26.20
CA SER A 177 -1.48 -20.62 -26.45
C SER A 177 -0.85 -19.55 -25.53
N PHE A 178 -0.17 -19.99 -24.47
CA PHE A 178 0.34 -19.16 -23.39
C PHE A 178 1.75 -18.59 -23.62
N ARG A 179 2.46 -18.97 -24.69
CA ARG A 179 3.90 -18.64 -24.85
C ARG A 179 4.19 -17.14 -24.96
N ARG A 180 3.29 -16.33 -25.53
CA ARG A 180 3.41 -14.85 -25.63
C ARG A 180 2.83 -14.13 -24.40
N SER A 181 1.79 -14.70 -23.78
CA SER A 181 1.24 -14.26 -22.48
C SER A 181 2.20 -14.54 -21.31
N SER A 182 3.02 -15.58 -21.43
CA SER A 182 4.01 -16.06 -20.46
C SER A 182 5.07 -15.01 -20.12
N ALA A 183 5.57 -14.24 -21.09
CA ALA A 183 6.55 -13.18 -20.80
C ALA A 183 5.94 -12.06 -19.96
N ILE A 184 4.72 -11.62 -20.31
CA ILE A 184 3.98 -10.57 -19.57
C ILE A 184 3.58 -11.09 -18.19
N MET A 185 3.11 -12.33 -18.08
CA MET A 185 2.73 -12.95 -16.80
C MET A 185 3.94 -13.23 -15.90
N LYS A 186 5.08 -13.69 -16.45
CA LYS A 186 6.33 -13.86 -15.69
C LYS A 186 6.88 -12.52 -15.21
N LEU A 187 6.76 -11.48 -16.04
CA LEU A 187 7.16 -10.13 -15.66
C LEU A 187 6.25 -9.57 -14.56
N LEU A 188 4.93 -9.75 -14.70
CA LEU A 188 3.95 -9.36 -13.68
C LEU A 188 4.13 -10.13 -12.37
N PHE A 189 4.47 -11.42 -12.44
CA PHE A 189 4.76 -12.26 -11.28
C PHE A 189 6.05 -11.87 -10.59
N ARG A 190 7.15 -11.67 -11.34
CA ARG A 190 8.42 -11.21 -10.77
C ARG A 190 8.26 -9.87 -10.07
N ASP A 191 7.58 -8.94 -10.74
CA ASP A 191 7.34 -7.60 -10.21
C ASP A 191 6.37 -7.64 -9.00
N GLY A 192 5.36 -8.52 -9.03
CA GLY A 192 4.46 -8.78 -7.90
C GLY A 192 5.15 -9.46 -6.71
N LEU A 193 6.10 -10.36 -6.98
CA LEU A 193 6.88 -11.06 -5.96
C LEU A 193 7.80 -10.11 -5.21
N VAL A 194 8.47 -9.18 -5.91
CA VAL A 194 9.28 -8.14 -5.27
C VAL A 194 8.42 -7.26 -4.35
N TYR A 195 7.24 -6.85 -4.82
CA TYR A 195 6.24 -6.17 -3.98
C TYR A 195 5.91 -7.01 -2.73
N PHE A 196 5.57 -8.29 -2.92
CA PHE A 196 5.17 -9.18 -1.84
C PHE A 196 6.28 -9.34 -0.81
N VAL A 197 7.54 -9.53 -1.23
CA VAL A 197 8.66 -9.67 -0.29
C VAL A 197 8.86 -8.41 0.55
N ILE A 198 8.77 -7.22 -0.06
CA ILE A 198 8.92 -5.94 0.65
C ILE A 198 7.75 -5.73 1.62
N ALA A 199 6.52 -5.90 1.15
CA ALA A 199 5.31 -5.70 1.95
C ALA A 199 5.18 -6.74 3.07
N PHE A 200 5.44 -8.01 2.77
CA PHE A 200 5.43 -9.09 3.75
C PHE A 200 6.52 -8.90 4.80
N GLY A 201 7.73 -8.50 4.39
CA GLY A 201 8.82 -8.18 5.33
C GLY A 201 8.47 -7.02 6.25
N GLY A 202 7.94 -5.92 5.69
CA GLY A 202 7.49 -4.75 6.46
C GLY A 202 6.37 -5.09 7.45
N ASN A 203 5.33 -5.77 6.97
CA ASN A 203 4.22 -6.21 7.81
C ASN A 203 4.67 -7.21 8.89
N PHE A 204 5.61 -8.12 8.59
CA PHE A 204 6.13 -9.07 9.57
C PHE A 204 6.84 -8.36 10.72
N VAL A 205 7.68 -7.38 10.40
CA VAL A 205 8.35 -6.54 11.39
C VAL A 205 7.31 -5.75 12.21
N ALA A 206 6.27 -5.20 11.58
CA ALA A 206 5.18 -4.51 12.26
C ALA A 206 4.39 -5.43 13.22
N VAL A 207 4.15 -6.69 12.83
CA VAL A 207 3.53 -7.71 13.70
C VAL A 207 4.40 -8.01 14.90
N ILE A 208 5.70 -8.25 14.72
CA ILE A 208 6.63 -8.52 15.83
C ILE A 208 6.59 -7.37 16.84
N PHE A 209 6.68 -6.11 16.37
CA PHE A 209 6.64 -4.95 17.25
C PHE A 209 5.27 -4.75 17.92
N SER A 210 4.18 -5.08 17.24
CA SER A 210 2.82 -4.96 17.79
C SER A 210 2.53 -6.03 18.84
N VAL A 211 2.99 -7.27 18.65
CA VAL A 211 2.79 -8.39 19.58
C VAL A 211 3.68 -8.27 20.82
N LEU A 212 4.91 -7.78 20.66
CA LEU A 212 5.83 -7.53 21.78
C LEU A 212 5.41 -6.33 22.65
N ASN A 213 4.30 -5.66 22.31
CA ASN A 213 3.73 -4.50 23.01
C ASN A 213 4.74 -3.35 23.26
N LEU A 214 5.78 -3.29 22.43
CA LEU A 214 6.97 -2.45 22.61
C LEU A 214 6.81 -1.06 21.96
N ASN A 215 5.60 -0.50 22.04
CA ASN A 215 5.14 0.79 21.49
C ASN A 215 4.71 0.75 20.00
N THR A 216 3.43 1.01 19.72
CA THR A 216 2.84 1.03 18.35
C THR A 216 3.52 2.02 17.41
N VAL A 217 4.15 3.06 17.96
CA VAL A 217 4.95 4.02 17.18
C VAL A 217 6.07 3.30 16.43
N MET A 218 6.75 2.33 17.04
CA MET A 218 7.87 1.63 16.39
C MET A 218 7.42 0.76 15.21
N ALA A 219 6.23 0.18 15.28
CA ALA A 219 5.63 -0.54 14.15
C ALA A 219 5.41 0.40 12.96
N LEU A 220 4.91 1.62 13.20
CA LEU A 220 4.73 2.65 12.17
C LEU A 220 6.06 3.08 11.53
N ILE A 221 7.15 3.17 12.31
CA ILE A 221 8.49 3.51 11.79
C ILE A 221 8.96 2.51 10.72
N ALA A 222 8.67 1.22 10.92
CA ALA A 222 9.05 0.17 9.98
C ALA A 222 8.06 0.04 8.81
N ASP A 223 6.77 0.28 9.06
CA ASP A 223 5.71 0.12 8.06
C ASP A 223 5.72 1.25 7.02
N ILE A 224 5.89 2.51 7.43
CA ILE A 224 5.91 3.67 6.53
C ILE A 224 6.91 3.50 5.36
N PRO A 225 8.22 3.21 5.59
CA PRO A 225 9.16 2.99 4.49
C PRO A 225 8.78 1.79 3.64
N ALA A 226 8.38 0.67 4.27
CA ALA A 226 8.00 -0.54 3.55
C ALA A 226 6.82 -0.29 2.59
N THR A 227 5.77 0.36 3.09
CA THR A 227 4.58 0.71 2.31
C THR A 227 4.91 1.77 1.25
N THR A 228 5.82 2.71 1.53
CA THR A 228 6.30 3.71 0.55
C THR A 228 7.01 3.04 -0.62
N PHE A 229 8.01 2.18 -0.35
CA PHE A 229 8.73 1.44 -1.39
C PHE A 229 7.81 0.48 -2.15
N ALA A 230 6.90 -0.20 -1.45
CA ALA A 230 5.89 -1.06 -2.06
C ALA A 230 4.97 -0.27 -3.00
N THR A 231 4.55 0.94 -2.61
CA THR A 231 3.74 1.84 -3.44
C THR A 231 4.51 2.30 -4.68
N ILE A 232 5.78 2.69 -4.54
CA ILE A 232 6.64 3.05 -5.68
C ILE A 232 6.75 1.87 -6.65
N ALA A 233 7.07 0.68 -6.14
CA ALA A 233 7.19 -0.53 -6.95
C ALA A 233 5.88 -0.85 -7.68
N ALA A 234 4.76 -0.90 -6.94
CA ALA A 234 3.43 -1.11 -7.52
C ALA A 234 3.14 -0.08 -8.62
N CYS A 235 3.50 1.18 -8.40
CA CYS A 235 3.27 2.24 -9.35
C CYS A 235 4.09 2.09 -10.63
N ARG A 236 5.37 1.71 -10.52
CA ARG A 236 6.24 1.44 -11.69
C ARG A 236 5.70 0.29 -12.53
N VAL A 237 5.16 -0.75 -11.89
CA VAL A 237 4.61 -1.93 -12.58
C VAL A 237 3.36 -1.59 -13.38
N VAL A 238 2.42 -0.83 -12.79
CA VAL A 238 1.22 -0.37 -13.50
C VAL A 238 1.59 0.48 -14.71
N ARG A 239 2.54 1.41 -14.55
CA ARG A 239 3.02 2.26 -15.65
C ARG A 239 3.68 1.44 -16.77
N ARG A 240 4.56 0.50 -16.40
CA ARG A 240 5.23 -0.39 -17.36
C ARG A 240 4.23 -1.23 -18.15
N LEU A 241 3.23 -1.80 -17.48
CA LEU A 241 2.17 -2.57 -18.13
C LEU A 241 1.38 -1.71 -19.12
N ASN A 242 1.01 -0.49 -18.71
CA ASN A 242 0.24 0.40 -19.56
C ASN A 242 1.04 0.91 -20.78
N ASN A 243 2.34 1.17 -20.62
CA ASN A 243 3.21 1.54 -21.74
C ASN A 243 3.46 0.36 -22.69
N TYR A 244 3.55 -0.87 -22.17
CA TYR A 244 3.67 -2.07 -23.00
C TYR A 244 2.41 -2.31 -23.83
N VAL A 245 1.22 -2.17 -23.22
CA VAL A 245 -0.06 -2.31 -23.95
C VAL A 245 -0.26 -1.17 -24.94
N GLY A 246 0.11 0.07 -24.58
CA GLY A 246 0.01 1.23 -25.48
C GLY A 246 0.99 1.20 -26.66
N GLY A 247 2.16 0.58 -26.50
CA GLY A 247 3.16 0.45 -27.56
C GLY A 247 2.88 -0.67 -28.57
N VAL A 248 1.97 -1.60 -28.27
CA VAL A 248 1.54 -2.68 -29.19
C VAL A 248 0.32 -2.25 -30.02
N GLY A 249 -0.18 -1.03 -29.82
CA GLY A 249 -1.30 -0.42 -30.56
C GLY A 249 -0.89 0.56 -31.66
N LEU A 250 0.33 0.46 -32.18
CA LEU A 250 0.79 1.14 -33.40
C LEU A 250 1.27 0.10 -34.42
#